data_AF-A0A7J9XWT2-F1
#
_entry.id   AF-A0A7J9XWT2-F1
#
_cell.length_a   1.000
_cell.length_b   1.000
_cell.length_c   1.000
_cell.angle_alpha   90.00
_cell.angle_beta   90.00
_cell.angle_gamma   90.00
#
_symmetry.space_group_name_H-M   'P 1'
#
loop_
_entity.id
_entity.type
_entity.pdbx_description
1 polymer ?
#
loop_
_entity_poly.entity_id
_entity_poly.type
_entity_poly.pdbx_seq_one_letter_code
_entity_poly.pdbx_strand_id
1 'polypeptide(L)'
;ETIVDETTEYGTWADWLGVPRHTFSAVFGAVIARGGDYREVFQFFRPGFDLATERERRAQAGAPEHFGEHDLYFDARPCLAELRRMGLRVGL
;
A
#
# COMPACT_ATOMS: atom_id res chain seq x y z
N GLU A 1 -6.08 0.50 -3.16
CA GLU A 1 -6.45 1.58 -4.11
C GLU A 1 -6.02 1.17 -5.52
N THR A 2 -6.52 1.73 -6.63
CA THR A 2 -6.21 1.20 -8.00
C THR A 2 -5.40 2.14 -8.89
N ILE A 3 -5.14 3.38 -8.46
CA ILE A 3 -4.34 4.36 -9.23
C ILE A 3 -2.90 4.44 -8.74
N VAL A 4 -2.65 3.95 -7.52
CA VAL A 4 -1.36 3.94 -6.84
C VAL A 4 -0.81 2.52 -6.88
N ASP A 5 0.45 2.38 -7.28
CA ASP A 5 1.28 1.21 -7.06
C ASP A 5 1.75 1.21 -5.59
N GLU A 6 1.04 0.45 -4.76
CA GLU A 6 1.34 0.31 -3.33
C GLU A 6 2.57 -0.60 -3.05
N THR A 7 3.32 -1.04 -4.08
CA THR A 7 4.49 -1.92 -3.93
C THR A 7 5.56 -1.31 -3.01
N THR A 8 5.82 0.00 -3.14
CA THR A 8 6.76 0.71 -2.26
C THR A 8 6.29 0.64 -0.81
N GLU A 9 5.04 0.99 -0.55
CA GLU A 9 4.49 1.07 0.81
C GLU A 9 4.50 -0.30 1.51
N TYR A 10 3.97 -1.35 0.88
CA TYR A 10 4.01 -2.69 1.50
C TYR A 10 5.43 -3.26 1.58
N GLY A 11 6.33 -2.87 0.67
CA GLY A 11 7.75 -3.15 0.79
C GLY A 11 8.35 -2.55 2.05
N THR A 12 8.02 -1.30 2.37
CA THR A 12 8.50 -0.63 3.60
C THR A 12 7.91 -1.25 4.88
N TRP A 13 6.67 -1.75 4.83
CA TRP A 13 6.09 -2.52 5.93
C TRP A 13 6.81 -3.85 6.16
N ALA A 14 7.16 -4.56 5.09
CA ALA A 14 7.95 -5.78 5.19
C ALA A 14 9.32 -5.51 5.81
N ASP A 15 10.00 -4.44 5.39
CA ASP A 15 11.26 -4.01 5.97
C ASP A 15 11.12 -3.66 7.46
N TRP A 16 10.06 -2.93 7.83
CA TRP A 16 9.75 -2.59 9.23
C TRP A 16 9.49 -3.82 10.11
N LEU A 17 8.84 -4.83 9.55
CA LEU A 17 8.61 -6.11 10.21
C LEU A 17 9.85 -7.01 10.25
N GLY A 18 10.88 -6.70 9.46
CA GLY A 18 12.09 -7.51 9.32
C GLY A 18 11.86 -8.80 8.53
N VAL A 19 10.91 -8.81 7.58
CA VAL A 19 10.56 -9.99 6.77
C VAL A 19 10.87 -9.75 5.29
N PRO A 20 11.18 -10.79 4.49
CA PRO A 20 11.43 -10.60 3.07
C PRO A 20 10.20 -10.03 2.34
N ARG A 21 10.40 -8.98 1.53
CA ARG A 21 9.32 -8.31 0.77
C ARG A 21 8.50 -9.28 -0.09
N HIS A 22 9.15 -10.26 -0.73
CA HIS A 22 8.46 -11.30 -1.51
C HIS A 22 7.56 -12.17 -0.63
N THR A 23 8.02 -12.56 0.56
CA THR A 23 7.23 -13.33 1.52
C THR A 23 6.03 -12.52 2.00
N PHE A 24 6.23 -11.25 2.34
CA PHE A 24 5.14 -10.35 2.71
C PHE A 24 4.09 -10.27 1.59
N SER A 25 4.53 -10.01 0.36
CA SER A 25 3.66 -9.90 -0.81
C SER A 25 2.87 -11.19 -1.07
N ALA A 26 3.50 -12.36 -0.93
CA ALA A 26 2.84 -13.65 -1.08
C ALA A 26 1.75 -13.88 -0.03
N VAL A 27 2.02 -13.58 1.24
CA VAL A 27 1.04 -13.69 2.33
C VAL A 27 -0.08 -12.66 2.16
N PHE A 28 0.26 -11.43 1.78
CA PHE A 28 -0.71 -10.38 1.49
C PHE A 28 -1.68 -10.84 0.39
N GLY A 29 -1.15 -11.33 -0.73
CA GLY A 29 -1.96 -11.88 -1.82
C GLY A 29 -2.85 -13.04 -1.36
N ALA A 30 -2.34 -13.94 -0.50
CA ALA A 30 -3.13 -15.04 0.05
C ALA A 30 -4.28 -14.57 0.96
N VAL A 31 -4.05 -13.53 1.77
CA VAL A 31 -5.09 -12.90 2.62
C VAL A 31 -6.19 -12.28 1.76
N ILE A 32 -5.82 -11.52 0.73
CA ILE A 32 -6.81 -10.89 -0.17
C ILE A 32 -7.55 -11.94 -0.99
N ALA A 33 -6.87 -12.96 -1.51
CA ALA A 33 -7.47 -13.99 -2.35
C ALA A 33 -8.55 -14.81 -1.63
N ARG A 34 -8.46 -14.94 -0.29
CA ARG A 34 -9.51 -15.60 0.53
C ARG A 34 -10.60 -14.64 1.01
N GLY A 35 -10.59 -13.38 0.58
CA GLY A 35 -11.54 -12.34 1.00
C GLY A 35 -11.31 -11.81 2.41
N GLY A 36 -10.09 -11.97 2.95
CA GLY A 36 -9.73 -11.46 4.27
C GLY A 36 -9.45 -9.96 4.27
N ASP A 37 -9.43 -9.38 5.46
CA ASP A 37 -9.00 -7.99 5.64
C ASP A 37 -7.48 -7.88 5.48
N TYR A 38 -7.00 -6.90 4.72
CA TYR A 38 -5.56 -6.73 4.47
C TYR A 38 -4.74 -6.65 5.77
N ARG A 39 -5.32 -6.14 6.87
CA ARG A 39 -4.67 -6.05 8.19
C ARG A 39 -4.29 -7.41 8.76
N GLU A 40 -4.94 -8.48 8.33
CA GLU A 40 -4.61 -9.85 8.72
C GLU A 40 -3.20 -10.28 8.28
N VAL A 41 -2.64 -9.66 7.23
CA VAL A 41 -1.24 -9.92 6.83
C VAL A 41 -0.27 -9.63 7.97
N PHE A 42 -0.52 -8.56 8.74
CA PHE A 42 0.35 -8.16 9.84
C PHE A 42 0.22 -9.13 11.01
N GLN A 43 -1.00 -9.63 11.27
CA GLN A 43 -1.24 -10.65 12.30
C GLN A 43 -0.50 -11.95 12.00
N PHE A 44 -0.40 -12.33 10.71
CA PHE A 44 0.36 -13.51 10.29
C PHE A 44 1.84 -13.42 10.69
N PHE A 45 2.48 -12.26 10.48
CA PHE A 45 3.90 -12.07 10.80
C PHE A 45 4.14 -11.73 12.27
N ARG A 46 3.22 -11.03 12.92
CA ARG A 46 3.32 -10.65 14.33
C ARG A 46 1.92 -10.63 14.96
N PRO A 47 1.51 -11.70 15.65
CA PRO A 47 0.24 -11.71 16.37
C PRO A 47 0.16 -10.56 17.39
N GLY A 48 -0.96 -9.85 17.41
CA GLY A 48 -1.14 -8.65 18.24
C GLY A 48 -0.53 -7.38 17.65
N PHE A 49 -0.09 -7.40 16.38
CA PHE A 49 0.35 -6.20 15.68
C PHE A 49 -0.78 -5.18 15.58
N ASP A 50 -0.55 -3.97 16.07
CA ASP A 50 -1.48 -2.86 15.92
C ASP A 50 -0.95 -1.89 14.86
N LEU A 51 -1.61 -1.87 13.70
CA LEU A 51 -1.21 -1.04 12.56
C LEU A 51 -1.25 0.46 12.88
N ALA A 52 -2.17 0.92 13.73
CA ALA A 52 -2.26 2.34 14.09
C ALA A 52 -1.04 2.75 14.92
N THR A 53 -0.76 1.99 15.99
CA THR A 53 0.42 2.19 16.84
C THR A 53 1.72 2.12 16.04
N GLU A 54 1.83 1.17 15.11
CA GLU A 54 3.05 0.98 14.33
C GLU A 54 3.24 2.06 13.26
N ARG A 55 2.16 2.63 12.71
CA ARG A 55 2.22 3.83 11.85
C ARG A 55 2.80 5.02 12.59
N GLU A 56 2.37 5.25 13.83
CA GLU A 56 2.91 6.32 14.67
C GLU A 56 4.40 6.11 14.98
N ARG A 57 4.79 4.87 15.30
CA ARG A 57 6.20 4.52 15.53
C ARG A 57 7.06 4.75 14.29
N ARG A 58 6.59 4.33 13.12
CA ARG A 58 7.26 4.58 11.82
C ARG A 58 7.40 6.08 11.55
N ALA A 59 6.35 6.87 11.80
CA ALA A 59 6.40 8.32 11.63
C ALA A 59 7.42 8.98 12.57
N GLN A 60 7.45 8.59 13.86
CA GLN A 60 8.43 9.06 14.84
C GLN A 60 9.87 8.66 14.49
N ALA A 61 10.04 7.51 13.84
CA ALA A 61 11.33 7.04 13.33
C ALA A 61 11.75 7.71 12.00
N GLY A 62 10.97 8.66 11.48
CA GLY A 62 11.27 9.38 10.23
C GLY A 62 10.92 8.61 8.96
N ALA A 63 10.13 7.54 9.06
CA ALA A 63 9.66 6.74 7.93
C ALA A 63 8.13 6.68 7.85
N PRO A 64 7.41 7.83 7.86
CA PRO A 64 5.96 7.85 7.76
C PRO A 64 5.47 7.23 6.45
N GLU A 65 4.19 6.84 6.43
CA GLU A 65 3.50 6.50 5.19
C GLU A 65 3.54 7.71 4.24
N HIS A 66 3.97 7.48 3.00
CA HIS A 66 4.11 8.52 2.01
C HIS A 66 3.86 7.97 0.61
N PHE A 67 3.03 8.67 -0.15
CA PHE A 67 2.81 8.42 -1.57
C PHE A 67 3.17 9.67 -2.35
N GLY A 68 3.99 9.51 -3.38
CA GLY A 68 4.37 10.55 -4.31
C GLY A 68 3.90 10.27 -5.73
N GLU A 69 4.23 11.18 -6.65
CA GLU A 69 3.88 11.02 -8.07
C GLU A 69 4.49 9.75 -8.70
N HIS A 70 5.63 9.30 -8.18
CA HIS A 70 6.31 8.08 -8.64
C HIS A 70 5.59 6.79 -8.26
N ASP A 71 4.69 6.84 -7.28
CA ASP A 71 3.86 5.71 -6.89
C ASP A 71 2.59 5.62 -7.71
N LEU A 72 2.33 6.54 -8.65
CA LEU A 72 1.24 6.38 -9.60
C LEU A 72 1.59 5.34 -10.66
N TYR A 73 0.61 4.53 -11.07
CA TYR A 73 0.77 3.76 -12.30
C TYR A 73 1.10 4.70 -13.47
N PHE A 74 1.99 4.25 -14.36
CA PHE A 74 2.57 5.09 -15.41
C PHE A 74 1.53 5.74 -16.33
N ASP A 75 0.36 5.11 -16.48
CA ASP A 75 -0.75 5.53 -17.31
C ASP A 75 -1.85 6.30 -16.54
N ALA A 76 -1.77 6.39 -15.21
CA ALA A 76 -2.77 7.07 -14.39
C ALA A 76 -2.94 8.54 -14.80
N ARG A 77 -1.83 9.30 -14.92
CA ARG A 77 -1.88 10.72 -15.31
C ARG A 77 -2.34 10.93 -16.75
N PRO A 78 -1.77 10.23 -17.77
CA PRO A 78 -2.28 10.30 -19.14
C PRO A 78 -3.79 10.00 -19.24
N CYS A 79 -4.26 8.97 -18.54
CA CYS A 79 -5.68 8.59 -18.52
C CYS A 79 -6.56 9.70 -17.94
N LEU A 80 -6.22 10.23 -16.76
CA LEU A 80 -6.99 11.30 -16.12
C LEU A 80 -7.00 12.59 -16.94
N ALA A 81 -5.88 12.93 -17.62
CA ALA A 81 -5.80 14.08 -18.51
C ALA A 81 -6.77 13.94 -19.70
N GLU A 82 -6.85 12.74 -20.28
CA GLU A 82 -7.72 12.47 -21.42
C GLU A 82 -9.20 12.49 -21.04
N LEU A 83 -9.56 11.90 -19.89
CA LEU A 83 -10.92 11.98 -19.34
C LEU A 83 -11.36 13.44 -19.13
N ARG A 84 -10.45 14.28 -18.60
CA ARG A 84 -10.70 15.72 -18.46
C ARG A 84 -10.91 16.41 -19.82
N ARG A 85 -10.13 16.04 -20.85
CA ARG A 85 -10.28 16.59 -22.21
C ARG A 85 -11.62 16.23 -22.84
N MET A 86 -12.18 15.08 -22.48
CA MET A 86 -13.54 14.66 -22.86
C MET A 86 -14.66 15.41 -22.10
N GLY A 87 -14.32 16.31 -21.17
CA GLY A 87 -15.29 17.03 -20.35
C GLY A 87 -15.86 16.20 -19.18
N LEU A 88 -15.25 15.05 -18.88
CA LEU A 88 -15.68 14.18 -17.78
C LEU A 88 -15.10 14.66 -16.44
N ARG A 89 -15.85 14.45 -15.36
CA ARG A 89 -15.38 14.65 -13.98
C ARG A 89 -15.14 13.28 -13.35
N VAL A 90 -13.95 13.08 -12.81
CA VAL A 90 -13.53 11.85 -12.14
C VAL A 90 -13.51 12.10 -10.62
N GLY A 91 -14.06 11.17 -9.84
CA GLY A 91 -13.93 11.11 -8.38
C GLY A 91 -13.02 9.95 -7.99
N LEU A 92 -12.18 10.16 -6.98
CA LEU A 92 -11.27 9.18 -6.41
C LEU A 92 -11.67 8.93 -4.95
#